data_AF-A0A6G9YBT1-F1
#
_entry.id   AF-A0A6G9YBT1-F1
#
_cell.length_a   1.000
_cell.length_b   1.000
_cell.length_c   1.000
_cell.angle_alpha   90.00
_cell.angle_beta   90.00
_cell.angle_gamma   90.00
#
_symmetry.space_group_name_H-M   'P 1'
#
loop_
_entity.id
_entity.type
_entity.pdbx_description
1 polymer ?
#
loop_
_entity_poly.entity_id
_entity_poly.type
_entity_poly.pdbx_seq_one_letter_code
_entity_poly.pdbx_strand_id
1 'polypeptide(L)'
;MTVERRLLLTFSGQLDQTRLDELRQRLGLRGNVRLAEQSAGAFGSREIPDHGSPERNTNSMALKLWRDGAGWAVSIDVPTTMKVAGTEVPWWGDRAISAATAMGLTLAERRTWQPGAAEPPNAYAAQADSAGPAPDATAALRLPEAEFPATAALRLPPAAPTPEPDTVAAEPEARHPLPVAEPDRFDSQPNHAATESEWRDPLLTNEPDRFSSPPNHAATESEWRDPLLTDEPDWFDSGSDHAAGEPDLDLPISRTTREAHVFMDMTPCDCGDTRFERADALHPLADGRFVRRYTGTCETCFEPREFTFLLPDDTETPSGDLEFGGALPSQLIDAGGWLWVADEYAAAVPPNPYLLDGAERDQVATWLASAIAALDEVRKFIPPGGAELPPTRLWTRLGLDMYARDPGRLRLDRLQATQDAYRDYLAELGYPTEAGPRWPTMNYGHSTL
;
A
#
# COMPACT_ATOMS: atom_id res chain seq x y z
N MET A 1 -1.53 28.23 22.03
CA MET A 1 -1.28 26.84 22.45
C MET A 1 0.16 26.53 22.13
N THR A 2 0.90 25.90 23.04
CA THR A 2 2.30 25.52 22.81
C THR A 2 2.32 24.31 21.89
N VAL A 3 2.96 24.42 20.73
CA VAL A 3 3.04 23.33 19.74
C VAL A 3 4.14 22.36 20.18
N GLU A 4 3.79 21.08 20.32
CA GLU A 4 4.76 20.01 20.55
C GLU A 4 5.66 19.90 19.32
N ARG A 5 6.97 20.04 19.50
CA ARG A 5 7.94 19.96 18.39
C ARG A 5 8.81 18.72 18.42
N ARG A 6 8.81 18.01 19.54
CA ARG A 6 9.60 16.79 19.69
C ARG A 6 8.84 15.79 20.52
N LEU A 7 8.70 14.57 19.99
CA LEU A 7 8.09 13.44 20.66
C LEU A 7 9.08 12.27 20.63
N LEU A 8 9.36 11.70 21.80
CA LEU A 8 10.13 10.47 21.96
C LEU A 8 9.21 9.40 22.52
N LEU A 9 9.21 8.25 21.85
CA LEU A 9 8.50 7.06 22.27
C LEU A 9 9.55 5.98 22.55
N THR A 10 9.56 5.47 23.78
CA THR A 10 10.43 4.36 24.17
C THR A 10 9.57 3.11 24.32
N PHE A 11 10.02 2.02 23.73
CA PHE A 11 9.33 0.73 23.71
C PHE A 11 10.20 -0.34 24.32
N SER A 12 9.55 -1.30 24.98
CA SER A 12 10.14 -2.54 25.47
C SER A 12 9.69 -3.72 24.62
N GLY A 13 10.53 -4.74 24.50
CA GLY A 13 10.28 -5.92 23.68
C GLY A 13 11.48 -6.29 22.80
N GLN A 14 11.33 -7.31 21.99
CA GLN A 14 12.35 -7.76 21.04
C GLN A 14 11.75 -7.74 19.64
N LEU A 15 12.53 -7.25 18.68
CA LEU A 15 12.26 -7.40 17.26
C LEU A 15 13.29 -8.38 16.69
N ASP A 16 12.82 -9.34 15.90
CA ASP A 16 13.67 -10.00 14.91
C ASP A 16 13.75 -9.15 13.64
N GLN A 17 14.54 -9.60 12.65
CA GLN A 17 14.78 -8.81 11.44
C GLN A 17 13.49 -8.59 10.65
N THR A 18 12.65 -9.62 10.56
CA THR A 18 11.38 -9.58 9.84
C THR A 18 10.43 -8.54 10.44
N ARG A 19 10.27 -8.53 11.77
CA ARG A 19 9.42 -7.55 12.46
C ARG A 19 9.99 -6.15 12.41
N LEU A 20 11.31 -5.99 12.40
CA LEU A 20 11.94 -4.70 12.19
C LEU A 20 11.65 -4.15 10.80
N ASP A 21 11.76 -4.98 9.76
CA ASP A 21 11.49 -4.57 8.38
C ASP A 21 10.01 -4.22 8.18
N GLU A 22 9.09 -4.99 8.79
CA GLU A 22 7.66 -4.66 8.79
C GLU A 22 7.38 -3.35 9.55
N LEU A 23 8.01 -3.13 10.71
CA LEU A 23 7.89 -1.87 11.45
C LEU A 23 8.34 -0.67 10.60
N ARG A 24 9.48 -0.80 9.92
CA ARG A 24 10.00 0.23 9.00
C ARG A 24 9.01 0.52 7.89
N GLN A 25 8.49 -0.52 7.24
CA GLN A 25 7.52 -0.39 6.16
C GLN A 25 6.26 0.35 6.61
N ARG A 26 5.67 -0.03 7.76
CA ARG A 26 4.46 0.62 8.31
C ARG A 26 4.67 2.10 8.64
N LEU A 27 5.89 2.45 9.07
CA LEU A 27 6.29 3.83 9.37
C LEU A 27 6.78 4.60 8.13
N GLY A 28 7.03 3.91 7.02
CA GLY A 28 7.66 4.48 5.82
C GLY A 28 9.10 4.94 6.07
N LEU A 29 9.82 4.28 6.98
CA LEU A 29 11.22 4.60 7.27
C LEU A 29 12.13 4.09 6.16
N ARG A 30 13.09 4.93 5.75
CA ARG A 30 14.19 4.53 4.86
C ARG A 30 15.36 4.02 5.70
N GLY A 31 15.93 2.88 5.33
CA GLY A 31 17.11 2.32 5.99
C GLY A 31 17.16 0.80 5.94
N ASN A 32 18.34 0.26 5.61
CA ASN A 32 18.52 -1.16 5.27
C ASN A 32 19.37 -1.90 6.32
N VAL A 33 19.62 -1.25 7.46
CA VAL A 33 20.52 -1.74 8.50
C VAL A 33 19.99 -3.06 9.06
N ARG A 34 20.84 -4.07 9.18
CA ARG A 34 20.44 -5.34 9.79
C ARG A 34 20.58 -5.27 11.31
N LEU A 35 19.74 -5.99 12.05
CA LEU A 35 19.84 -6.11 13.52
C LEU A 35 21.22 -6.57 14.01
N ALA A 36 21.90 -7.38 13.21
CA ALA A 36 23.24 -7.89 13.52
C ALA A 36 24.31 -6.79 13.42
N GLU A 37 24.06 -5.72 12.69
CA GLU A 37 24.94 -4.57 12.53
C GLU A 37 24.72 -3.60 13.71
N GLN A 38 25.06 -4.08 14.92
CA GLN A 38 24.82 -3.41 16.21
C GLN A 38 25.38 -1.98 16.32
N SER A 39 26.33 -1.59 15.46
CA SER A 39 26.95 -0.26 15.48
C SER A 39 26.09 0.85 14.86
N ALA A 40 25.01 0.51 14.16
CA ALA A 40 24.16 1.49 13.51
C ALA A 40 23.14 2.06 14.51
N GLY A 41 23.46 3.22 15.09
CA GLY A 41 22.59 3.96 16.01
C GLY A 41 21.27 4.47 15.39
N ALA A 42 20.99 4.20 14.11
CA ALA A 42 19.68 4.42 13.50
C ALA A 42 19.33 3.24 12.58
N PHE A 43 18.15 2.66 12.80
CA PHE A 43 17.59 1.60 11.97
C PHE A 43 16.70 2.16 10.86
N GLY A 44 16.37 3.44 10.86
CA GLY A 44 15.75 4.08 9.71
C GLY A 44 15.29 5.50 10.01
N SER A 45 15.13 6.28 8.95
CA SER A 45 14.63 7.64 9.03
C SER A 45 13.67 7.96 7.88
N ARG A 46 12.67 8.78 8.16
CA ARG A 46 11.78 9.35 7.15
C ARG A 46 11.73 10.85 7.33
N GLU A 47 11.89 11.57 6.23
CA GLU A 47 11.51 12.98 6.16
C GLU A 47 10.02 13.06 5.78
N ILE A 48 9.27 13.77 6.60
CA ILE A 48 7.85 14.02 6.42
C ILE A 48 7.75 15.45 5.89
N PRO A 49 7.32 15.63 4.62
CA PRO A 49 7.29 16.93 3.98
C PRO A 49 6.27 17.86 4.65
N ASP A 50 6.53 19.16 4.60
CA ASP A 50 5.57 20.19 4.99
C ASP A 50 4.45 20.25 3.95
N HIS A 51 3.26 19.77 4.30
CA HIS A 51 2.09 19.78 3.42
C HIS A 51 1.60 21.20 3.08
N GLY A 52 2.10 22.24 3.76
CA GLY A 52 1.71 23.64 3.55
C GLY A 52 2.66 24.50 2.71
N SER A 53 3.82 23.99 2.27
CA SER A 53 4.81 24.80 1.53
C SER A 53 5.46 24.04 0.36
N PRO A 54 5.08 24.32 -0.90
CA PRO A 54 5.68 23.70 -2.08
C PRO A 54 7.12 24.20 -2.38
N GLU A 55 7.57 25.28 -1.75
CA GLU A 55 8.91 25.83 -1.95
C GLU A 55 9.92 25.18 -0.98
N ARG A 56 10.69 24.22 -1.50
CA ARG A 56 11.89 23.59 -0.92
C ARG A 56 11.67 22.85 0.43
N ASN A 57 11.79 21.53 0.34
CA ASN A 57 11.77 20.52 1.41
C ASN A 57 12.84 20.66 2.51
N THR A 58 13.45 21.83 2.72
CA THR A 58 14.50 22.04 3.73
C THR A 58 13.98 22.06 5.18
N ASN A 59 12.66 22.03 5.38
CA ASN A 59 12.02 22.04 6.70
C ASN A 59 11.11 20.81 6.88
N SER A 60 11.65 19.60 6.67
CA SER A 60 10.92 18.35 6.87
C SER A 60 10.96 17.92 8.34
N MET A 61 9.86 17.35 8.81
CA MET A 61 9.81 16.66 10.10
C MET A 61 10.54 15.32 9.96
N ALA A 62 11.42 14.97 10.90
CA ALA A 62 12.16 13.71 10.84
C ALA A 62 11.57 12.68 11.80
N LEU A 63 11.17 11.53 11.28
CA LEU A 63 10.84 10.34 12.06
C LEU A 63 12.06 9.41 12.05
N LYS A 64 12.56 8.99 13.22
CA LYS A 64 13.73 8.11 13.33
C LYS A 64 13.43 6.93 14.24
N LEU A 65 13.99 5.77 13.93
CA LEU A 65 13.93 4.56 14.74
C LEU A 65 15.34 4.12 15.12
N TRP A 66 15.58 3.85 16.41
CA TRP A 66 16.85 3.30 16.87
C TRP A 66 16.67 2.35 18.06
N ARG A 67 17.78 1.71 18.45
CA ARG A 67 17.85 0.83 19.62
C ARG A 67 18.32 1.64 20.83
N ASP A 68 17.59 1.53 21.93
CA ASP A 68 17.90 2.18 23.21
C ASP A 68 18.13 1.12 24.28
N GLY A 69 19.38 0.69 24.43
CA GLY A 69 19.76 -0.44 25.27
C GLY A 69 19.09 -1.75 24.85
N ALA A 70 18.25 -2.30 25.74
CA ALA A 70 17.46 -3.50 25.46
C ALA A 70 16.12 -3.21 24.75
N GLY A 71 15.75 -1.94 24.63
CA GLY A 71 14.50 -1.48 24.03
C GLY A 71 14.68 -0.79 22.69
N TRP A 72 13.62 -0.13 22.26
CA TRP A 72 13.50 0.58 20.99
C TRP A 72 13.03 2.00 21.23
N ALA A 73 13.46 2.93 20.40
CA ALA A 73 13.05 4.31 20.48
C ALA A 73 12.66 4.87 19.12
N VAL A 74 11.60 5.66 19.10
CA VAL A 74 11.15 6.44 17.94
C VAL A 74 11.13 7.91 18.32
N SER A 75 11.86 8.77 17.58
CA SER A 75 11.68 10.23 17.66
C SER A 75 10.92 10.76 16.47
N ILE A 76 10.12 11.78 16.75
CA ILE A 76 9.56 12.71 15.79
C ILE A 76 10.15 14.08 16.12
N ASP A 77 10.94 14.60 15.19
CA ASP A 77 11.67 15.87 15.32
C ASP A 77 11.10 16.89 14.33
N VAL A 78 10.47 17.96 14.82
CA VAL A 78 9.95 19.06 14.00
C VAL A 78 10.94 20.23 14.02
N PRO A 79 11.49 20.66 12.87
CA PRO A 79 12.34 21.84 12.80
C PRO A 79 11.65 23.08 13.36
N THR A 80 12.39 23.95 14.05
CA THR A 80 11.79 25.15 14.65
C THR A 80 11.23 26.14 13.63
N THR A 81 11.65 26.01 12.38
CA THR A 81 11.21 26.78 11.22
C THR A 81 9.90 26.25 10.62
N MET A 82 9.54 24.99 10.87
CA MET A 82 8.36 24.35 10.30
C MET A 82 7.09 24.79 11.05
N LYS A 83 6.05 25.12 10.27
CA LYS A 83 4.69 25.32 10.79
C LYS A 83 4.01 23.96 10.80
N VAL A 84 3.58 23.53 11.98
CA VAL A 84 3.00 22.21 12.18
C VAL A 84 1.69 22.38 12.92
N ALA A 85 0.65 21.69 12.47
CA ALA A 85 -0.62 21.69 13.17
C ALA A 85 -0.44 21.08 14.57
N GLY A 86 -1.12 21.62 15.59
CA GLY A 86 -0.97 21.13 16.97
C GLY A 86 -1.30 19.64 17.16
N THR A 87 -1.98 19.02 16.18
CA THR A 87 -2.39 17.62 16.16
C THR A 87 -1.44 16.70 15.39
N GLU A 88 -0.52 17.24 14.60
CA GLU A 88 0.27 16.45 13.65
C GLU A 88 1.33 15.57 14.34
N VAL A 89 2.08 16.14 15.30
CA VAL A 89 3.04 15.35 16.12
C VAL A 89 2.34 14.28 16.96
N PRO A 90 1.23 14.58 17.67
CA PRO A 90 0.42 13.55 18.32
C PRO A 90 -0.03 12.43 17.37
N TRP A 91 -0.50 12.77 16.17
CA TRP A 91 -0.96 11.79 15.19
C TRP A 91 0.16 10.84 14.75
N TRP A 92 1.34 11.37 14.43
CA TRP A 92 2.51 10.54 14.14
C TRP A 92 2.93 9.67 15.33
N GLY A 93 2.80 10.21 16.54
CA GLY A 93 3.02 9.47 17.77
C GLY A 93 2.12 8.25 17.90
N ASP A 94 0.82 8.44 17.72
CA ASP A 94 -0.18 7.38 17.84
C ASP A 94 -0.03 6.34 16.73
N ARG A 95 0.30 6.79 15.50
CA ARG A 95 0.67 5.89 14.40
C ARG A 95 1.89 5.04 14.75
N ALA A 96 2.93 5.62 15.35
CA ALA A 96 4.12 4.88 15.76
C ALA A 96 3.84 3.87 16.88
N ILE A 97 3.00 4.24 17.85
CA ILE A 97 2.56 3.33 18.92
C ILE A 97 1.78 2.15 18.33
N SER A 98 0.83 2.41 17.43
CA SER A 98 0.03 1.37 16.78
C SER A 98 0.91 0.40 15.97
N ALA A 99 1.82 0.93 15.15
CA ALA A 99 2.74 0.12 14.36
C ALA A 99 3.68 -0.74 15.24
N ALA A 100 4.25 -0.16 16.31
CA ALA A 100 5.12 -0.88 17.24
C ALA A 100 4.37 -1.97 18.01
N THR A 101 3.15 -1.68 18.45
CA THR A 101 2.29 -2.64 19.18
C THR A 101 1.95 -3.84 18.31
N ALA A 102 1.66 -3.62 17.02
CA ALA A 102 1.43 -4.70 16.07
C ALA A 102 2.63 -5.67 15.98
N MET A 103 3.86 -5.19 16.21
CA MET A 103 5.10 -5.97 16.21
C MET A 103 5.43 -6.64 17.56
N GLY A 104 4.54 -6.51 18.53
CA GLY A 104 4.72 -7.04 19.89
C GLY A 104 5.60 -6.19 20.79
N LEU A 105 5.85 -4.92 20.43
CA LEU A 105 6.48 -3.96 21.32
C LEU A 105 5.44 -3.34 22.27
N THR A 106 5.85 -3.05 23.50
CA THR A 106 5.02 -2.36 24.50
C THR A 106 5.58 -0.97 24.76
N LEU A 107 4.74 0.07 24.65
CA LEU A 107 5.13 1.44 24.98
C LEU A 107 5.53 1.51 26.46
N ALA A 108 6.79 1.82 26.72
CA ALA A 108 7.33 2.00 28.06
C ALA A 108 7.24 3.47 28.50
N GLU A 109 7.49 4.40 27.59
CA GLU A 109 7.50 5.84 27.90
C GLU A 109 7.12 6.70 26.70
N ARG A 110 6.39 7.78 26.95
CA ARG A 110 6.09 8.86 26.00
C ARG A 110 6.55 10.18 26.60
N ARG A 111 7.54 10.83 25.98
CA ARG A 111 8.00 12.17 26.38
C ARG A 111 7.80 13.18 25.26
N THR A 112 7.32 14.37 25.63
CA THR A 112 7.22 15.53 24.75
C THR A 112 8.14 16.64 25.25
N TRP A 113 8.75 17.39 24.33
CA TRP A 113 9.55 18.55 24.68
C TRP A 113 8.96 19.83 24.13
N GLN A 114 9.05 20.86 24.96
CA GLN A 114 8.72 22.22 24.59
C GLN A 114 9.89 22.89 23.84
N PRO A 115 9.62 23.77 22.87
CA PRO A 115 10.66 24.55 22.22
C PRO A 115 11.50 25.33 23.25
N GLY A 116 12.82 25.16 23.21
CA GLY A 116 13.75 25.86 24.12
C GLY A 116 14.09 25.12 25.43
N ALA A 117 13.50 23.94 25.68
CA ALA A 117 14.06 23.04 26.68
C ALA A 117 15.46 22.60 26.24
N ALA A 118 16.41 22.49 27.19
CA ALA A 118 17.75 22.00 26.90
C ALA A 118 17.65 20.68 26.11
N GLU A 119 18.37 20.62 24.99
CA GLU A 119 18.33 19.45 24.12
C GLU A 119 18.69 18.21 24.96
N PRO A 120 17.87 17.15 24.98
CA PRO A 120 18.31 15.90 25.58
C PRO A 120 19.62 15.52 24.88
N PRO A 121 20.61 14.94 25.60
CA PRO A 121 21.87 14.55 24.99
C PRO A 121 21.52 13.75 23.73
N ASN A 122 21.97 14.26 22.58
CA ASN A 122 21.72 13.64 21.30
C ASN A 122 22.11 12.16 21.47
N ALA A 123 21.14 11.25 21.46
CA ALA A 123 21.38 9.84 21.78
C ALA A 123 22.45 9.25 20.84
N TYR A 124 22.57 9.86 19.64
CA TYR A 124 23.63 9.62 18.66
C TYR A 124 25.03 10.01 19.18
N ALA A 125 25.17 11.16 19.84
CA ALA A 125 26.45 11.61 20.42
C ALA A 125 26.83 10.80 21.66
N ALA A 126 25.85 10.45 22.51
CA ALA A 126 26.09 9.67 23.71
C ALA A 126 26.58 8.23 23.42
N GLN A 127 26.16 7.62 22.30
CA GLN A 127 26.66 6.31 21.86
C GLN A 127 28.02 6.38 21.16
N ALA A 128 28.32 7.46 20.41
CA ALA A 128 29.64 7.66 19.82
C ALA A 128 30.73 7.81 20.89
N ASP A 129 30.43 8.46 22.02
CA ASP A 129 31.37 8.68 23.12
C ASP A 129 31.49 7.50 24.10
N SER A 130 30.58 6.52 24.04
CA SER A 130 30.62 5.31 24.89
C SER A 130 31.22 4.08 24.21
N ALA A 131 31.65 4.20 22.96
CA ALA A 131 32.55 3.25 22.31
C ALA A 131 33.96 3.38 22.91
N GLY A 132 34.22 2.70 24.02
CA GLY A 132 35.59 2.53 24.53
C GLY A 132 36.50 1.91 23.47
N PRO A 133 37.84 2.07 23.58
CA PRO A 133 38.78 1.50 22.62
C PRO A 133 38.51 0.00 22.46
N ALA A 134 38.46 -0.46 21.21
CA ALA A 134 38.23 -1.86 20.88
C ALA A 134 39.17 -2.76 21.71
N PRO A 135 38.65 -3.79 22.41
CA PRO A 135 39.51 -4.70 23.14
C PRO A 135 40.45 -5.42 22.18
N ASP A 136 41.73 -5.46 22.56
CA ASP A 136 42.82 -6.07 21.81
C ASP A 136 42.51 -7.55 21.51
N ALA A 137 42.30 -7.87 20.24
CA ALA A 137 41.78 -9.16 19.78
C ALA A 137 42.81 -10.30 19.77
N THR A 138 43.91 -10.19 20.53
CA THR A 138 45.02 -11.16 20.51
C THR A 138 45.15 -12.03 21.77
N ALA A 139 44.27 -11.92 22.76
CA ALA A 139 44.43 -12.61 24.04
C ALA A 139 43.21 -13.43 24.51
N ALA A 140 42.62 -14.29 23.66
CA ALA A 140 41.67 -15.30 24.15
C ALA A 140 41.44 -16.47 23.16
N LEU A 141 42.46 -17.29 22.89
CA LEU A 141 42.29 -18.62 22.29
C LEU A 141 43.17 -19.64 23.01
N ARG A 142 42.69 -20.14 24.15
CA ARG A 142 43.03 -21.47 24.67
C ARG A 142 41.79 -22.07 25.34
N LEU A 143 41.09 -22.93 24.60
CA LEU A 143 40.13 -23.87 25.17
C LEU A 143 40.90 -25.13 25.61
N PRO A 144 40.56 -25.75 26.76
CA PRO A 144 41.04 -27.09 27.09
C PRO A 144 40.31 -28.14 26.25
N GLU A 145 41.07 -29.14 25.81
CA GLU A 145 40.55 -30.36 25.17
C GLU A 145 39.60 -31.08 26.14
N ALA A 146 38.35 -31.25 25.72
CA ALA A 146 37.40 -32.14 26.36
C ALA A 146 37.05 -33.28 25.39
N GLU A 147 37.22 -34.49 25.87
CA GLU A 147 36.98 -35.75 25.17
C GLU A 147 35.51 -35.88 24.74
N PHE A 148 35.28 -36.21 23.48
CA PHE A 148 33.97 -36.60 22.95
C PHE A 148 33.72 -38.09 23.25
N PRO A 149 32.62 -38.47 23.94
CA PRO A 149 32.11 -39.82 23.84
C PRO A 149 31.23 -39.99 22.58
N ALA A 150 31.31 -41.20 22.04
CA ALA A 150 30.75 -41.64 20.78
C ALA A 150 29.23 -41.49 20.64
N THR A 151 28.84 -41.31 19.39
CA THR A 151 27.51 -41.34 18.79
C THR A 151 26.62 -42.50 19.28
N ALA A 152 25.49 -42.15 19.90
CA ALA A 152 24.35 -43.03 20.08
C ALA A 152 23.24 -42.62 19.09
N ALA A 153 22.92 -43.52 18.16
CA ALA A 153 21.85 -43.35 17.17
C ALA A 153 20.47 -43.37 17.85
N LEU A 154 19.72 -42.29 17.74
CA LEU A 154 18.30 -42.22 18.08
C LEU A 154 17.49 -43.00 17.03
N ARG A 155 16.95 -44.15 17.41
CA ARG A 155 15.88 -44.85 16.68
C ARG A 155 14.56 -44.12 16.89
N LEU A 156 13.93 -43.70 15.80
CA LEU A 156 12.53 -43.24 15.78
C LEU A 156 11.59 -44.43 16.06
N PRO A 157 10.51 -44.25 16.85
CA PRO A 157 9.46 -45.25 16.99
C PRO A 157 8.59 -45.35 15.72
N PRO A 158 8.02 -46.53 15.41
CA PRO A 158 7.14 -46.69 14.25
C PRO A 158 5.80 -45.98 14.47
N ALA A 159 5.29 -45.42 13.38
CA ALA A 159 3.99 -44.75 13.32
C ALA A 159 2.84 -45.71 13.67
N ALA A 160 1.86 -45.22 14.44
CA ALA A 160 0.64 -45.93 14.77
C ALA A 160 -0.26 -46.10 13.52
N PRO A 161 -1.01 -47.22 13.41
CA PRO A 161 -1.91 -47.45 12.28
C PRO A 161 -3.15 -46.56 12.34
N THR A 162 -3.51 -46.01 11.19
CA THR A 162 -4.74 -45.26 10.92
C THR A 162 -5.95 -46.20 11.01
N PRO A 163 -7.06 -45.82 11.68
CA PRO A 163 -8.29 -46.60 11.66
C PRO A 163 -9.01 -46.45 10.31
N GLU A 164 -9.48 -47.59 9.78
CA GLU A 164 -10.31 -47.69 8.58
C GLU A 164 -11.70 -47.05 8.80
N PRO A 165 -12.33 -46.47 7.76
CA PRO A 165 -13.66 -45.89 7.87
C PRO A 165 -14.74 -46.97 7.84
N ASP A 166 -15.54 -47.03 8.91
CA ASP A 166 -16.73 -47.85 9.00
C ASP A 166 -17.79 -47.41 7.98
N THR A 167 -18.29 -48.41 7.25
CA THR A 167 -19.44 -48.36 6.35
C THR A 167 -20.73 -48.11 7.11
N VAL A 168 -21.29 -46.90 7.02
CA VAL A 168 -22.65 -46.62 7.49
C VAL A 168 -23.65 -46.92 6.37
N ALA A 169 -24.55 -47.84 6.70
CA ALA A 169 -25.65 -48.33 5.89
C ALA A 169 -26.64 -47.21 5.51
N ALA A 170 -27.14 -47.31 4.29
CA ALA A 170 -28.25 -46.55 3.75
C ALA A 170 -29.59 -47.17 4.19
N GLU A 171 -30.53 -46.35 4.65
CA GLU A 171 -31.97 -46.66 4.68
C GLU A 171 -32.83 -45.37 4.50
N PRO A 172 -34.10 -45.49 4.08
CA PRO A 172 -34.67 -44.63 3.03
C PRO A 172 -35.73 -43.60 3.48
N GLU A 173 -36.01 -42.69 2.52
CA GLU A 173 -37.18 -41.84 2.30
C GLU A 173 -38.25 -41.66 3.40
N ALA A 174 -38.53 -40.40 3.74
CA ALA A 174 -39.88 -39.92 4.03
C ALA A 174 -40.06 -38.48 3.53
N ARG A 175 -40.85 -38.34 2.45
CA ARG A 175 -41.33 -37.06 1.90
C ARG A 175 -42.46 -36.53 2.78
N HIS A 176 -42.34 -35.30 3.25
CA HIS A 176 -43.48 -34.52 3.76
C HIS A 176 -43.65 -33.24 2.91
N PRO A 177 -44.87 -32.92 2.45
CA PRO A 177 -45.12 -31.76 1.61
C PRO A 177 -45.22 -30.47 2.44
N LEU A 178 -44.65 -29.39 1.89
CA LEU A 178 -44.82 -28.02 2.38
C LEU A 178 -46.24 -27.52 2.06
N PRO A 179 -46.93 -26.82 3.00
CA PRO A 179 -48.18 -26.15 2.69
C PRO A 179 -47.94 -24.85 1.90
N VAL A 180 -48.77 -24.66 0.88
CA VAL A 180 -48.92 -23.44 0.08
C VAL A 180 -49.58 -22.36 0.93
N ALA A 181 -48.97 -21.17 0.99
CA ALA A 181 -49.57 -19.98 1.59
C ALA A 181 -50.06 -19.04 0.47
N GLU A 182 -51.36 -18.79 0.44
CA GLU A 182 -52.01 -17.76 -0.38
C GLU A 182 -51.79 -16.36 0.23
N PRO A 183 -51.80 -15.29 -0.59
CA PRO A 183 -51.58 -13.92 -0.13
C PRO A 183 -52.91 -13.28 0.28
N ASP A 184 -53.02 -12.82 1.52
CA ASP A 184 -54.16 -12.03 1.97
C ASP A 184 -53.79 -10.58 2.31
N ARG A 185 -54.75 -9.74 1.94
CA ARG A 185 -54.77 -8.28 1.94
C ARG A 185 -54.46 -7.67 3.30
N PHE A 186 -53.73 -6.54 3.30
CA PHE A 186 -53.82 -5.58 4.38
C PHE A 186 -54.20 -4.20 3.86
N ASP A 187 -55.36 -3.75 4.34
CA ASP A 187 -55.92 -2.41 4.22
C ASP A 187 -55.12 -1.40 5.04
N SER A 188 -55.07 -0.19 4.48
CA SER A 188 -54.58 1.04 5.08
C SER A 188 -55.38 1.47 6.30
N GLN A 189 -54.72 1.89 7.38
CA GLN A 189 -55.00 3.19 8.04
C GLN A 189 -53.92 3.58 9.07
N PRO A 190 -53.73 4.89 9.33
CA PRO A 190 -52.59 5.44 10.06
C PRO A 190 -52.91 5.70 11.54
N ASN A 191 -51.90 5.70 12.41
CA ASN A 191 -51.94 6.48 13.64
C ASN A 191 -50.54 6.88 14.13
N HIS A 192 -50.48 8.13 14.58
CA HIS A 192 -49.35 8.83 15.16
C HIS A 192 -48.92 8.28 16.53
N ALA A 193 -47.62 8.42 16.83
CA ALA A 193 -47.04 9.12 17.99
C ALA A 193 -45.91 8.34 18.72
N ALA A 194 -44.73 8.99 18.71
CA ALA A 194 -43.67 9.05 19.73
C ALA A 194 -43.03 7.75 20.27
N THR A 195 -41.70 7.63 20.12
CA THR A 195 -40.73 7.78 21.23
C THR A 195 -39.29 7.74 20.72
N GLU A 196 -38.49 8.71 21.19
CA GLU A 196 -37.01 8.67 21.16
C GLU A 196 -36.52 7.64 22.20
N SER A 197 -35.68 6.70 21.80
CA SER A 197 -34.68 6.00 22.64
C SER A 197 -33.97 4.90 21.85
N GLU A 198 -32.64 4.86 21.96
CA GLU A 198 -31.75 3.70 21.72
C GLU A 198 -31.61 3.13 20.29
N TRP A 199 -30.63 3.65 19.56
CA TRP A 199 -29.85 2.84 18.62
C TRP A 199 -28.48 2.56 19.24
N ARG A 200 -28.36 1.38 19.86
CA ARG A 200 -27.08 0.73 20.09
C ARG A 200 -26.69 0.01 18.81
N ASP A 201 -25.46 0.23 18.39
CA ASP A 201 -24.80 -0.38 17.24
C ASP A 201 -24.26 -1.78 17.60
N PRO A 202 -24.78 -2.88 17.03
CA PRO A 202 -24.16 -4.18 17.12
C PRO A 202 -23.54 -4.51 15.76
N LEU A 203 -22.21 -4.63 15.69
CA LEU A 203 -21.45 -5.61 14.87
C LEU A 203 -20.01 -5.15 14.61
N LEU A 204 -19.17 -5.04 15.64
CA LEU A 204 -17.71 -5.10 15.48
C LEU A 204 -17.05 -5.71 16.72
N THR A 205 -17.23 -7.02 16.90
CA THR A 205 -16.31 -7.83 17.72
C THR A 205 -16.12 -9.18 17.06
N ASN A 206 -15.03 -9.34 16.31
CA ASN A 206 -14.42 -10.65 16.11
C ASN A 206 -12.91 -10.48 16.30
N GLU A 207 -12.41 -11.05 17.39
CA GLU A 207 -10.98 -11.25 17.65
C GLU A 207 -10.39 -12.25 16.62
N PRO A 208 -9.09 -12.15 16.27
CA PRO A 208 -8.48 -13.03 15.29
C PRO A 208 -7.85 -14.26 15.97
N ASP A 209 -8.22 -15.45 15.50
CA ASP A 209 -7.47 -16.67 15.77
C ASP A 209 -6.50 -16.99 14.62
N ARG A 210 -5.37 -17.56 15.04
CA ARG A 210 -4.08 -17.70 14.33
C ARG A 210 -4.13 -18.64 13.13
N PHE A 211 -3.51 -18.25 12.02
CA PHE A 211 -2.77 -19.18 11.13
C PHE A 211 -1.53 -18.50 10.54
N SER A 212 -0.39 -19.17 10.66
CA SER A 212 0.92 -18.77 10.17
C SER A 212 1.00 -18.85 8.64
N SER A 213 1.53 -17.81 8.00
CA SER A 213 1.98 -17.88 6.59
C SER A 213 3.37 -18.54 6.48
N PRO A 214 3.65 -19.27 5.37
CA PRO A 214 4.91 -19.97 5.14
C PRO A 214 6.04 -19.01 4.72
N PRO A 215 7.32 -19.45 4.75
CA PRO A 215 8.48 -18.58 4.53
C PRO A 215 8.65 -18.16 3.07
N ASN A 216 9.13 -16.92 2.88
CA ASN A 216 9.69 -16.42 1.62
C ASN A 216 10.88 -17.27 1.20
N HIS A 217 10.70 -18.10 0.17
CA HIS A 217 11.82 -18.59 -0.62
C HIS A 217 12.29 -17.46 -1.54
N ALA A 218 13.52 -17.01 -1.32
CA ALA A 218 14.29 -16.30 -2.33
C ALA A 218 14.47 -17.26 -3.53
N ALA A 219 13.68 -17.06 -4.58
CA ALA A 219 13.90 -17.66 -5.88
C ALA A 219 14.47 -16.58 -6.80
N THR A 220 15.62 -16.91 -7.38
CA THR A 220 16.36 -16.13 -8.37
C THR A 220 15.50 -15.85 -9.60
N GLU A 221 15.00 -14.62 -9.73
CA GLU A 221 14.53 -14.09 -11.02
C GLU A 221 15.76 -13.63 -11.81
N SER A 222 16.35 -14.55 -12.56
CA SER A 222 17.31 -14.22 -13.61
C SER A 222 16.91 -14.94 -14.90
N GLU A 223 15.81 -14.53 -15.51
CA GLU A 223 15.46 -15.01 -16.86
C GLU A 223 14.71 -14.00 -17.73
N TRP A 224 14.94 -12.71 -17.47
CA TRP A 224 14.71 -11.64 -18.43
C TRP A 224 16.01 -10.83 -18.58
N ARG A 225 17.03 -11.46 -19.18
CA ARG A 225 18.22 -10.75 -19.70
C ARG A 225 18.19 -10.78 -21.22
N ASP A 226 17.91 -9.61 -21.75
CA ASP A 226 18.48 -8.98 -22.93
C ASP A 226 19.58 -9.78 -23.68
N PRO A 227 19.28 -10.32 -24.89
CA PRO A 227 20.31 -10.68 -25.84
C PRO A 227 20.49 -9.49 -26.79
N LEU A 228 21.50 -8.64 -26.56
CA LEU A 228 22.23 -7.84 -27.56
C LEU A 228 23.05 -6.74 -26.88
N LEU A 229 24.28 -7.03 -26.45
CA LEU A 229 25.28 -6.00 -26.14
C LEU A 229 26.70 -6.57 -26.26
N THR A 230 27.11 -6.87 -27.48
CA THR A 230 28.53 -6.88 -27.89
C THR A 230 28.61 -6.45 -29.34
N ASP A 231 28.89 -5.17 -29.56
CA ASP A 231 29.91 -4.63 -30.47
C ASP A 231 29.54 -3.19 -30.83
N GLU A 232 30.40 -2.25 -30.44
CA GLU A 232 30.35 -0.85 -30.88
C GLU A 232 30.54 -0.76 -32.41
N PRO A 233 29.79 0.13 -33.10
CA PRO A 233 30.36 0.72 -34.30
C PRO A 233 30.18 2.24 -34.44
N ASP A 234 31.12 2.79 -35.19
CA ASP A 234 31.35 4.18 -35.60
C ASP A 234 30.11 4.96 -36.09
N TRP A 235 29.86 6.11 -35.46
CA TRP A 235 28.76 7.04 -35.74
C TRP A 235 28.97 8.01 -36.92
N PHE A 236 29.52 7.56 -38.04
CA PHE A 236 29.49 8.34 -39.29
C PHE A 236 29.28 7.46 -40.52
N ASP A 237 28.02 7.08 -40.77
CA ASP A 237 27.56 6.87 -42.13
C ASP A 237 26.11 7.37 -42.30
N SER A 238 26.00 8.45 -43.05
CA SER A 238 24.75 9.09 -43.45
C SER A 238 24.26 8.44 -44.73
N GLY A 239 23.46 7.37 -44.60
CA GLY A 239 22.83 6.76 -45.77
C GLY A 239 22.29 5.36 -45.51
N SER A 240 21.12 5.25 -44.90
CA SER A 240 20.34 4.02 -45.00
C SER A 240 18.85 4.30 -44.86
N ASP A 241 18.14 4.03 -45.95
CA ASP A 241 16.71 3.78 -46.03
C ASP A 241 16.30 2.76 -44.95
N HIS A 242 15.84 3.24 -43.80
CA HIS A 242 15.15 2.42 -42.80
C HIS A 242 13.70 2.19 -43.25
N ALA A 243 13.53 1.39 -44.31
CA ALA A 243 12.30 0.64 -44.55
C ALA A 243 12.48 -0.76 -43.95
N ALA A 244 12.65 -0.82 -42.63
CA ALA A 244 12.56 -2.05 -41.87
C ALA A 244 11.31 -1.91 -41.00
N GLY A 245 10.26 -2.64 -41.36
CA GLY A 245 9.06 -2.72 -40.54
C GLY A 245 9.45 -3.21 -39.16
N GLU A 246 9.40 -2.31 -38.17
CA GLU A 246 9.53 -2.70 -36.78
C GLU A 246 8.46 -3.76 -36.49
N PRO A 247 8.83 -4.81 -35.73
CA PRO A 247 7.88 -5.83 -35.32
C PRO A 247 6.68 -5.15 -34.67
N ASP A 248 5.48 -5.67 -34.93
CA ASP A 248 4.25 -5.31 -34.23
C ASP A 248 4.49 -5.58 -32.74
N LEU A 249 4.98 -4.58 -32.02
CA LEU A 249 5.27 -4.68 -30.61
C LEU A 249 3.91 -4.81 -29.93
N ASP A 250 3.70 -5.93 -29.23
CA ASP A 250 2.59 -6.16 -28.31
C ASP A 250 2.69 -5.17 -27.14
N LEU A 251 2.52 -3.88 -27.43
CA LEU A 251 2.59 -2.81 -26.47
C LEU A 251 1.32 -2.83 -25.61
N PRO A 252 1.46 -2.63 -24.29
CA PRO A 252 0.31 -2.54 -23.42
C PRO A 252 -0.58 -1.36 -23.84
N ILE A 253 -1.88 -1.60 -23.92
CA ILE A 253 -2.87 -0.56 -24.25
C ILE A 253 -3.24 0.20 -22.99
N SER A 254 -3.11 1.52 -23.02
CA SER A 254 -3.70 2.41 -22.01
C SER A 254 -4.85 3.19 -22.62
N ARG A 255 -6.05 3.06 -22.05
CA ARG A 255 -7.25 3.73 -22.55
C ARG A 255 -7.24 5.22 -22.23
N THR A 256 -6.54 5.61 -21.15
CA THR A 256 -6.43 7.01 -20.71
C THR A 256 -5.06 7.32 -20.13
N THR A 257 -4.73 8.60 -20.02
CA THR A 257 -3.54 9.07 -19.28
C THR A 257 -3.59 8.66 -17.80
N ARG A 258 -4.77 8.67 -17.18
CA ARG A 258 -4.93 8.32 -15.75
C ARG A 258 -4.68 6.84 -15.49
N GLU A 259 -5.18 5.96 -16.35
CA GLU A 259 -4.89 4.52 -16.27
C GLU A 259 -3.39 4.24 -16.42
N ALA A 260 -2.71 4.88 -17.37
CA ALA A 260 -1.25 4.79 -17.51
C ALA A 260 -0.54 5.23 -16.22
N HIS A 261 -0.97 6.34 -15.61
CA HIS A 261 -0.38 6.83 -14.37
C HIS A 261 -0.55 5.85 -13.22
N VAL A 262 -1.76 5.31 -13.04
CA VAL A 262 -2.03 4.28 -12.02
C VAL A 262 -1.14 3.05 -12.24
N PHE A 263 -1.01 2.57 -13.47
CA PHE A 263 -0.14 1.44 -13.78
C PHE A 263 1.33 1.72 -13.43
N MET A 264 1.82 2.93 -13.74
CA MET A 264 3.17 3.37 -13.38
C MET A 264 3.37 3.49 -11.87
N ASP A 265 2.35 3.95 -11.14
CA ASP A 265 2.33 4.02 -9.67
C ASP A 265 2.31 2.62 -9.01
N MET A 266 1.72 1.62 -9.68
CA MET A 266 1.69 0.23 -9.25
C MET A 266 2.94 -0.57 -9.62
N THR A 267 3.78 -0.03 -10.49
CA THR A 267 5.00 -0.70 -10.94
C THR A 267 6.19 -0.05 -10.22
N PRO A 268 6.67 -0.59 -9.10
CA PRO A 268 7.80 -0.01 -8.39
C PRO A 268 9.09 -0.13 -9.22
N CYS A 269 10.03 0.76 -8.98
CA CYS A 269 11.42 0.60 -9.39
C CYS A 269 12.04 -0.61 -8.65
N ASP A 270 13.17 -1.13 -9.15
CA ASP A 270 13.93 -2.21 -8.47
C ASP A 270 14.31 -1.85 -7.03
N CYS A 271 14.48 -0.56 -6.72
CA CYS A 271 14.72 -0.08 -5.36
C CYS A 271 13.46 -0.05 -4.47
N GLY A 272 12.28 -0.32 -5.02
CA GLY A 272 10.99 -0.32 -4.36
C GLY A 272 10.22 1.01 -4.39
N ASP A 273 10.83 2.12 -4.81
CA ASP A 273 10.12 3.40 -4.93
C ASP A 273 9.26 3.45 -6.20
N THR A 274 8.05 3.99 -6.10
CA THR A 274 7.11 4.13 -7.21
C THR A 274 7.19 5.50 -7.87
N ARG A 275 7.81 6.49 -7.22
CA ARG A 275 7.86 7.88 -7.70
C ARG A 275 9.03 8.14 -8.65
N PHE A 276 8.73 8.90 -9.69
CA PHE A 276 9.69 9.37 -10.70
C PHE A 276 9.09 10.55 -11.48
N GLU A 277 9.94 11.36 -12.09
CA GLU A 277 9.52 12.40 -13.03
C GLU A 277 8.81 11.76 -14.24
N ARG A 278 7.68 12.32 -14.69
CA ARG A 278 6.88 11.76 -15.79
C ARG A 278 6.87 12.72 -16.97
N ALA A 279 8.01 12.86 -17.65
CA ALA A 279 8.03 13.55 -18.92
C ALA A 279 7.35 12.66 -19.98
N ASP A 280 6.31 13.18 -20.65
CA ASP A 280 5.54 12.43 -21.63
C ASP A 280 5.74 12.94 -23.06
N ALA A 281 5.70 12.01 -24.01
CA ALA A 281 5.80 12.28 -25.44
C ALA A 281 4.84 11.38 -26.23
N LEU A 282 4.20 11.95 -27.25
CA LEU A 282 3.34 11.22 -28.18
C LEU A 282 4.13 10.89 -29.45
N HIS A 283 4.16 9.62 -29.83
CA HIS A 283 4.88 9.15 -31.01
C HIS A 283 3.92 8.44 -31.98
N PRO A 284 3.94 8.78 -33.28
CA PRO A 284 3.20 8.01 -34.29
C PRO A 284 3.94 6.70 -34.59
N LEU A 285 3.18 5.62 -34.78
CA LEU A 285 3.65 4.36 -35.32
C LEU A 285 3.50 4.34 -36.85
N ALA A 286 4.23 3.44 -37.51
CA ALA A 286 4.22 3.32 -38.98
C ALA A 286 2.85 2.95 -39.57
N ASP A 287 1.99 2.32 -38.78
CA ASP A 287 0.62 1.93 -39.15
C ASP A 287 -0.43 3.02 -38.89
N GLY A 288 -0.02 4.19 -38.40
CA GLY A 288 -0.90 5.33 -38.10
C GLY A 288 -1.48 5.35 -36.69
N ARG A 289 -1.21 4.34 -35.86
CA ARG A 289 -1.54 4.37 -34.42
C ARG A 289 -0.60 5.30 -33.67
N PHE A 290 -0.92 5.61 -32.43
CA PHE A 290 -0.08 6.44 -31.56
C PHE A 290 0.31 5.70 -30.28
N VAL A 291 1.54 5.92 -29.84
CA VAL A 291 2.00 5.50 -28.52
C VAL A 291 2.30 6.71 -27.67
N ARG A 292 2.03 6.61 -26.37
CA ARG A 292 2.47 7.58 -25.38
C ARG A 292 3.62 6.98 -24.59
N ARG A 293 4.76 7.65 -24.65
CA ARG A 293 5.99 7.30 -23.93
C ARG A 293 6.13 8.21 -22.72
N TYR A 294 6.41 7.63 -21.57
CA TYR A 294 6.73 8.31 -20.32
C TYR A 294 8.17 7.99 -19.94
N THR A 295 8.97 9.00 -19.64
CA THR A 295 10.37 8.87 -19.24
C THR A 295 10.67 9.73 -18.02
N GLY A 296 11.59 9.28 -17.19
CA GLY A 296 12.20 10.07 -16.13
C GLY A 296 13.16 9.25 -15.29
N THR A 297 13.46 9.72 -14.07
CA THR A 297 14.35 9.01 -13.15
C THR A 297 13.67 8.75 -11.82
N CYS A 298 13.92 7.56 -11.23
CA CYS A 298 13.43 7.23 -9.90
C CYS A 298 13.91 8.27 -8.88
N GLU A 299 13.02 8.81 -8.05
CA GLU A 299 13.36 9.85 -7.07
C GLU A 299 14.33 9.38 -5.97
N THR A 300 14.47 8.07 -5.78
CA THR A 300 15.32 7.49 -4.73
C THR A 300 16.66 6.99 -5.26
N CYS A 301 16.67 6.16 -6.30
CA CYS A 301 17.92 5.57 -6.82
C CYS A 301 18.45 6.23 -8.09
N PHE A 302 17.70 7.18 -8.68
CA PHE A 302 18.02 7.88 -9.93
C PHE A 302 18.14 7.00 -11.18
N GLU A 303 17.84 5.70 -11.08
CA GLU A 303 17.76 4.84 -12.25
C GLU A 303 16.69 5.35 -13.22
N PRO A 304 16.97 5.33 -14.54
CA PRO A 304 16.01 5.76 -15.54
C PRO A 304 14.79 4.82 -15.53
N ARG A 305 13.62 5.41 -15.72
CA ARG A 305 12.35 4.70 -15.86
C ARG A 305 11.67 5.09 -17.15
N GLU A 306 11.15 4.09 -17.84
CA GLU A 306 10.47 4.27 -19.12
C GLU A 306 9.24 3.38 -19.20
N PHE A 307 8.14 3.94 -19.70
CA PHE A 307 6.90 3.23 -19.99
C PHE A 307 6.35 3.68 -21.34
N THR A 308 5.95 2.74 -22.19
CA THR A 308 5.35 3.04 -23.50
C THR A 308 4.02 2.32 -23.60
N PHE A 309 2.95 3.08 -23.87
CA PHE A 309 1.59 2.56 -23.99
C PHE A 309 1.02 2.86 -25.37
N LEU A 310 0.38 1.86 -25.97
CA LEU A 310 -0.43 2.06 -27.17
C LEU A 310 -1.73 2.78 -26.80
N LEU A 311 -2.08 3.82 -27.56
CA LEU A 311 -3.37 4.48 -27.44
C LEU A 311 -4.40 3.76 -28.33
N PRO A 312 -5.63 3.53 -27.84
CA PRO A 312 -6.68 2.95 -28.67
C PRO A 312 -7.01 3.84 -29.87
N ASP A 313 -7.34 3.22 -31.00
CA ASP A 313 -7.75 3.91 -32.23
C ASP A 313 -9.02 4.76 -32.00
N ASP A 314 -9.89 4.25 -31.14
CA ASP A 314 -11.13 4.89 -30.74
C ASP A 314 -10.82 5.91 -29.64
N THR A 315 -10.61 7.16 -30.06
CA THR A 315 -10.38 8.31 -29.16
C THR A 315 -11.66 8.76 -28.46
N GLU A 316 -12.48 7.82 -27.96
CA GLU A 316 -13.51 8.14 -26.97
C GLU A 316 -12.81 8.68 -25.73
N THR A 317 -12.59 9.99 -25.75
CA THR A 317 -11.98 10.72 -24.65
C THR A 317 -12.98 10.63 -23.52
N PRO A 318 -12.58 10.10 -22.35
CA PRO A 318 -13.46 10.05 -21.19
C PRO A 318 -14.07 11.43 -20.96
N SER A 319 -15.37 11.44 -20.68
CA SER A 319 -16.16 12.68 -20.72
C SER A 319 -15.98 13.54 -19.48
N GLY A 320 -15.33 13.00 -18.44
CA GLY A 320 -15.17 13.63 -17.14
C GLY A 320 -13.76 13.53 -16.57
N ASP A 321 -13.46 14.45 -15.67
CA ASP A 321 -12.12 14.62 -15.11
C ASP A 321 -11.64 13.42 -14.28
N LEU A 322 -12.50 12.55 -13.75
CA LEU A 322 -12.09 11.45 -12.83
C LEU A 322 -12.20 10.03 -13.41
N GLU A 323 -12.53 9.86 -14.68
CA GLU A 323 -12.66 8.53 -15.28
C GLU A 323 -11.26 7.92 -15.56
N PHE A 324 -11.01 6.71 -15.06
CA PHE A 324 -9.77 5.97 -15.36
C PHE A 324 -9.79 5.32 -16.73
N GLY A 325 -10.97 4.96 -17.25
CA GLY A 325 -11.11 4.23 -18.50
C GLY A 325 -12.49 4.40 -19.14
N GLY A 326 -12.61 3.96 -20.39
CA GLY A 326 -13.88 3.93 -21.13
C GLY A 326 -14.83 2.81 -20.67
N ALA A 327 -15.83 2.48 -21.48
CA ALA A 327 -16.86 1.49 -21.12
C ALA A 327 -16.33 0.05 -20.98
N LEU A 328 -15.29 -0.31 -21.74
CA LEU A 328 -14.68 -1.63 -21.71
C LEU A 328 -13.78 -1.80 -20.48
N PRO A 329 -13.57 -3.01 -19.95
CA PRO A 329 -12.63 -3.24 -18.86
C PRO A 329 -11.18 -2.93 -19.25
N SER A 330 -10.34 -2.67 -18.25
CA SER A 330 -8.90 -2.45 -18.43
C SER A 330 -8.21 -3.68 -19.03
N GLN A 331 -7.25 -3.43 -19.93
CA GLN A 331 -6.30 -4.43 -20.42
C GLN A 331 -4.94 -4.31 -19.71
N LEU A 332 -4.72 -3.22 -18.99
CA LEU A 332 -3.45 -2.88 -18.36
C LEU A 332 -3.38 -3.30 -16.90
N ILE A 333 -4.49 -3.09 -16.17
CA ILE A 333 -4.62 -3.36 -14.74
C ILE A 333 -5.79 -4.33 -14.57
N ASP A 334 -5.55 -5.46 -13.91
CA ASP A 334 -6.60 -6.44 -13.64
C ASP A 334 -7.59 -5.99 -12.56
N ALA A 335 -8.65 -6.76 -12.35
CA ALA A 335 -9.69 -6.41 -11.38
C ALA A 335 -9.17 -6.31 -9.94
N GLY A 336 -8.19 -7.13 -9.56
CA GLY A 336 -7.63 -7.09 -8.21
C GLY A 336 -6.66 -5.92 -8.02
N GLY A 337 -5.95 -5.51 -9.07
CA GLY A 337 -5.18 -4.27 -9.11
C GLY A 337 -6.06 -3.03 -8.91
N TRP A 338 -7.18 -2.94 -9.61
CA TRP A 338 -8.14 -1.84 -9.40
C TRP A 338 -8.76 -1.84 -7.99
N LEU A 339 -9.02 -3.02 -7.41
CA LEU A 339 -9.47 -3.10 -6.03
C LEU A 339 -8.40 -2.57 -5.05
N TRP A 340 -7.12 -2.88 -5.29
CA TRP A 340 -6.03 -2.32 -4.50
C TRP A 340 -5.95 -0.79 -4.64
N VAL A 341 -6.10 -0.25 -5.85
CA VAL A 341 -6.14 1.20 -6.09
C VAL A 341 -7.28 1.88 -5.32
N ALA A 342 -8.46 1.25 -5.30
CA ALA A 342 -9.59 1.75 -4.52
C ALA A 342 -9.27 1.80 -3.02
N ASP A 343 -8.59 0.77 -2.50
CA ASP A 343 -8.17 0.72 -1.09
C ASP A 343 -7.15 1.79 -0.73
N GLU A 344 -6.15 2.03 -1.59
CA GLU A 344 -5.13 3.06 -1.35
C GLU A 344 -5.75 4.45 -1.27
N TYR A 345 -6.67 4.78 -2.19
CA TYR A 345 -7.39 6.06 -2.13
C TYR A 345 -8.30 6.17 -0.92
N ALA A 346 -9.02 5.10 -0.57
CA ALA A 346 -9.87 5.10 0.63
C ALA A 346 -9.03 5.21 1.92
N ALA A 347 -7.86 4.58 1.98
CA ALA A 347 -6.97 4.62 3.14
C ALA A 347 -6.31 6.00 3.33
N ALA A 348 -6.22 6.82 2.28
CA ALA A 348 -5.75 8.20 2.37
C ALA A 348 -6.76 9.13 3.08
N VAL A 349 -8.02 8.73 3.16
CA VAL A 349 -9.07 9.53 3.82
C VAL A 349 -8.87 9.49 5.34
N PRO A 350 -8.73 10.66 6.01
CA PRO A 350 -8.57 10.70 7.45
C PRO A 350 -9.84 10.21 8.16
N PRO A 351 -9.70 9.64 9.36
CA PRO A 351 -10.84 9.05 10.10
C PRO A 351 -11.87 10.08 10.57
N ASN A 352 -11.54 11.37 10.58
CA ASN A 352 -12.46 12.44 10.97
C ASN A 352 -12.35 13.64 10.01
N PRO A 353 -13.05 13.61 8.87
CA PRO A 353 -12.95 14.64 7.85
C PRO A 353 -13.74 15.91 8.19
N TYR A 354 -14.63 15.87 9.19
CA TYR A 354 -15.41 17.05 9.57
C TYR A 354 -14.56 18.14 10.25
N LEU A 355 -13.38 17.77 10.77
CA LEU A 355 -12.41 18.70 11.35
C LEU A 355 -11.51 19.37 10.31
N LEU A 356 -11.61 18.96 9.04
CA LEU A 356 -10.77 19.46 7.96
C LEU A 356 -11.23 20.84 7.50
N ASP A 357 -10.27 21.63 7.03
CA ASP A 357 -10.55 22.87 6.32
C ASP A 357 -11.07 22.62 4.89
N GLY A 358 -11.40 23.69 4.16
CA GLY A 358 -11.99 23.57 2.82
C GLY A 358 -11.08 22.85 1.81
N ALA A 359 -9.77 23.13 1.83
CA ALA A 359 -8.82 22.54 0.88
C ALA A 359 -8.56 21.07 1.21
N GLU A 360 -8.45 20.74 2.50
CA GLU A 360 -8.34 19.36 2.96
C GLU A 360 -9.61 18.55 2.63
N ARG A 361 -10.81 19.15 2.75
CA ARG A 361 -12.06 18.50 2.33
C ARG A 361 -12.12 18.24 0.83
N ASP A 362 -11.70 19.21 -0.01
CA ASP A 362 -11.64 19.04 -1.46
C ASP A 362 -10.70 17.88 -1.84
N GLN A 363 -9.57 17.76 -1.14
CA GLN A 363 -8.62 16.68 -1.33
C GLN A 363 -9.20 15.32 -0.92
N VAL A 364 -9.88 15.25 0.23
CA VAL A 364 -10.58 14.04 0.69
C VAL A 364 -11.67 13.64 -0.29
N ALA A 365 -12.44 14.60 -0.77
CA ALA A 365 -13.49 14.34 -1.75
C ALA A 365 -12.92 13.78 -3.06
N THR A 366 -11.74 14.27 -3.47
CA THR A 366 -11.04 13.74 -4.64
C THR A 366 -10.57 12.30 -4.44
N TRP A 367 -10.04 11.97 -3.25
CA TRP A 367 -9.63 10.59 -2.94
C TRP A 367 -10.83 9.64 -2.94
N LEU A 368 -11.93 10.00 -2.27
CA LEU A 368 -13.14 9.19 -2.27
C LEU A 368 -13.71 8.99 -3.68
N ALA A 369 -13.76 10.04 -4.49
CA ALA A 369 -14.23 9.94 -5.85
C ALA A 369 -13.31 9.08 -6.73
N SER A 370 -11.99 9.12 -6.50
CA SER A 370 -11.03 8.24 -7.15
C SER A 370 -11.21 6.78 -6.71
N ALA A 371 -11.48 6.52 -5.43
CA ALA A 371 -11.80 5.18 -4.94
C ALA A 371 -13.08 4.62 -5.58
N ILE A 372 -14.13 5.44 -5.70
CA ILE A 372 -15.38 5.09 -6.39
C ILE A 372 -15.13 4.75 -7.87
N ALA A 373 -14.33 5.57 -8.57
CA ALA A 373 -14.00 5.34 -9.98
C ALA A 373 -13.17 4.05 -10.16
N ALA A 374 -12.26 3.74 -9.25
CA ALA A 374 -11.52 2.48 -9.27
C ALA A 374 -12.44 1.28 -9.03
N LEU A 375 -13.42 1.37 -8.12
CA LEU A 375 -14.44 0.32 -7.94
C LEU A 375 -15.30 0.12 -9.19
N ASP A 376 -15.61 1.19 -9.93
CA ASP A 376 -16.29 1.06 -11.23
C ASP A 376 -15.43 0.31 -12.25
N GLU A 377 -14.11 0.51 -12.28
CA GLU A 377 -13.21 -0.30 -13.13
C GLU A 377 -13.26 -1.79 -12.75
N VAL A 378 -13.27 -2.15 -11.45
CA VAL A 378 -13.41 -3.55 -10.99
C VAL A 378 -14.71 -4.16 -11.54
N ARG A 379 -15.83 -3.42 -11.45
CA ARG A 379 -17.15 -3.89 -11.88
C ARG A 379 -17.23 -4.17 -13.38
N LYS A 380 -16.46 -3.46 -14.21
CA LYS A 380 -16.39 -3.71 -15.67
C LYS A 380 -15.89 -5.11 -16.02
N PHE A 381 -15.19 -5.78 -15.11
CA PHE A 381 -14.71 -7.15 -15.30
C PHE A 381 -15.75 -8.23 -14.97
N ILE A 382 -16.83 -7.89 -14.25
CA ILE A 382 -17.91 -8.80 -13.91
C ILE A 382 -18.80 -8.95 -15.15
N PRO A 383 -19.00 -10.17 -15.69
CA PRO A 383 -19.88 -10.37 -16.84
C PRO A 383 -21.30 -9.85 -16.57
N PRO A 384 -22.01 -9.33 -17.58
CA PRO A 384 -23.39 -8.91 -17.42
C PRO A 384 -24.26 -10.00 -16.79
N GLY A 385 -24.97 -9.67 -15.71
CA GLY A 385 -25.78 -10.62 -14.93
C GLY A 385 -25.00 -11.53 -13.98
N GLY A 386 -23.67 -11.43 -13.94
CA GLY A 386 -22.83 -12.12 -12.97
C GLY A 386 -22.90 -11.49 -11.59
N ALA A 387 -22.87 -12.32 -10.54
CA ALA A 387 -22.82 -11.86 -9.15
C ALA A 387 -21.38 -11.73 -8.61
N GLU A 388 -20.40 -12.30 -9.30
CA GLU A 388 -19.01 -12.37 -8.85
C GLU A 388 -18.03 -12.25 -10.02
N LEU A 389 -16.85 -11.70 -9.73
CA LEU A 389 -15.73 -11.66 -10.65
C LEU A 389 -15.21 -13.08 -10.98
N PRO A 390 -15.12 -13.47 -12.26
CA PRO A 390 -14.44 -14.71 -12.64
C PRO A 390 -12.95 -14.65 -12.29
N PRO A 391 -12.35 -15.69 -11.66
CA PRO A 391 -10.92 -15.71 -11.34
C PRO A 391 -9.99 -15.51 -12.55
N THR A 392 -10.45 -15.83 -13.76
CA THR A 392 -9.71 -15.59 -15.02
C THR A 392 -9.54 -14.10 -15.36
N ARG A 393 -10.15 -13.19 -14.59
CA ARG A 393 -9.96 -11.73 -14.68
C ARG A 393 -8.88 -11.21 -13.73
N LEU A 394 -8.12 -12.12 -13.11
CA LEU A 394 -6.99 -11.85 -12.25
C LEU A 394 -5.76 -12.50 -12.88
N TRP A 395 -4.87 -11.69 -13.44
CA TRP A 395 -3.67 -12.16 -14.14
C TRP A 395 -2.38 -11.59 -13.57
N THR A 396 -2.48 -10.57 -12.70
CA THR A 396 -1.35 -10.00 -11.98
C THR A 396 -1.19 -10.70 -10.63
N ARG A 397 0.05 -10.75 -10.13
CA ARG A 397 0.34 -11.28 -8.80
C ARG A 397 -0.42 -10.51 -7.71
N LEU A 398 -0.44 -9.18 -7.80
CA LEU A 398 -1.17 -8.32 -6.88
C LEU A 398 -2.67 -8.68 -6.85
N GLY A 399 -3.29 -8.85 -8.02
CA GLY A 399 -4.70 -9.19 -8.10
C GLY A 399 -5.03 -10.57 -7.54
N LEU A 400 -4.17 -11.57 -7.78
CA LEU A 400 -4.29 -12.90 -7.20
C LEU A 400 -4.13 -12.87 -5.67
N ASP A 401 -3.18 -12.09 -5.14
CA ASP A 401 -2.95 -11.93 -3.70
C ASP A 401 -4.15 -11.24 -3.01
N MET A 402 -4.74 -10.23 -3.67
CA MET A 402 -5.96 -9.57 -3.21
C MET A 402 -7.14 -10.54 -3.11
N TYR A 403 -7.34 -11.36 -4.15
CA TYR A 403 -8.39 -12.38 -4.16
C TYR A 403 -8.17 -13.46 -3.10
N ALA A 404 -6.93 -13.95 -2.94
CA ALA A 404 -6.59 -14.95 -1.93
C ALA A 404 -6.88 -14.48 -0.50
N ARG A 405 -6.73 -13.17 -0.23
CA ARG A 405 -6.96 -12.57 1.09
C ARG A 405 -8.45 -12.49 1.47
N ASP A 406 -9.30 -12.01 0.56
CA ASP A 406 -10.75 -11.91 0.78
C ASP A 406 -11.50 -11.97 -0.56
N PRO A 407 -11.82 -13.18 -1.06
CA PRO A 407 -12.53 -13.37 -2.33
C PRO A 407 -13.89 -12.64 -2.35
N GLY A 408 -14.54 -12.53 -1.19
CA GLY A 408 -15.86 -11.94 -1.05
C GLY A 408 -15.90 -10.46 -1.43
N ARG A 409 -14.75 -9.76 -1.45
CA ARG A 409 -14.65 -8.35 -1.88
C ARG A 409 -14.87 -8.16 -3.37
N LEU A 410 -14.71 -9.21 -4.18
CA LEU A 410 -14.92 -9.17 -5.63
C LEU A 410 -16.31 -9.65 -6.05
N ARG A 411 -17.24 -9.74 -5.09
CA ARG A 411 -18.67 -9.92 -5.34
C ARG A 411 -19.34 -8.58 -5.66
N LEU A 412 -20.26 -8.61 -6.62
CA LEU A 412 -20.94 -7.41 -7.12
C LEU A 412 -21.69 -6.67 -6.01
N ASP A 413 -22.41 -7.39 -5.14
CA ASP A 413 -23.18 -6.82 -4.04
C ASP A 413 -22.28 -6.09 -3.02
N ARG A 414 -21.12 -6.67 -2.70
CA ARG A 414 -20.16 -6.05 -1.76
C ARG A 414 -19.44 -4.86 -2.37
N LEU A 415 -19.06 -4.92 -3.66
CA LEU A 415 -18.50 -3.80 -4.41
C LEU A 415 -19.48 -2.62 -4.44
N GLN A 416 -20.75 -2.89 -4.73
CA GLN A 416 -21.82 -1.87 -4.71
C GLN A 416 -21.99 -1.26 -3.33
N ALA A 417 -22.11 -2.08 -2.28
CA ALA A 417 -22.27 -1.57 -0.92
C ALA A 417 -21.08 -0.68 -0.46
N THR A 418 -19.85 -1.05 -0.85
CA THR A 418 -18.66 -0.22 -0.55
C THR A 418 -18.68 1.10 -1.32
N GLN A 419 -19.07 1.04 -2.60
CA GLN A 419 -19.19 2.23 -3.42
C GLN A 419 -20.26 3.19 -2.90
N ASP A 420 -21.41 2.67 -2.47
CA ASP A 420 -22.51 3.46 -1.90
C ASP A 420 -22.09 4.09 -0.58
N ALA A 421 -21.35 3.38 0.28
CA ALA A 421 -20.78 3.95 1.49
C ALA A 421 -19.83 5.14 1.19
N TYR A 422 -19.00 5.06 0.14
CA TYR A 422 -18.15 6.18 -0.26
C TYR A 422 -18.94 7.36 -0.83
N ARG A 423 -20.03 7.10 -1.56
CA ARG A 423 -20.94 8.15 -2.06
C ARG A 423 -21.65 8.85 -0.92
N ASP A 424 -22.19 8.10 0.04
CA ASP A 424 -22.83 8.66 1.23
C ASP A 424 -21.85 9.56 1.98
N TYR A 425 -20.61 9.12 2.13
CA TYR A 425 -19.58 9.91 2.78
C TYR A 425 -19.22 11.20 2.02
N LEU A 426 -19.16 11.16 0.68
CA LEU A 426 -19.03 12.37 -0.14
C LEU A 426 -20.20 13.34 0.04
N ALA A 427 -21.43 12.81 0.10
CA ALA A 427 -22.63 13.61 0.30
C ALA A 427 -22.61 14.32 1.66
N GLU A 428 -22.17 13.62 2.71
CA GLU A 428 -22.01 14.20 4.06
C GLU A 428 -20.97 15.33 4.11
N LEU A 429 -19.92 15.25 3.27
CA LEU A 429 -18.95 16.32 3.10
C LEU A 429 -19.48 17.51 2.28
N GLY A 430 -20.69 17.39 1.72
CA GLY A 430 -21.33 18.42 0.92
C GLY A 430 -21.03 18.35 -0.58
N TYR A 431 -20.47 17.24 -1.07
CA TYR A 431 -20.18 17.04 -2.49
C TYR A 431 -21.32 16.25 -3.16
N PRO A 432 -21.82 16.68 -4.33
CA PRO A 432 -22.90 15.98 -5.01
C PRO A 432 -22.43 14.62 -5.53
N THR A 433 -23.29 13.61 -5.39
CA THR A 433 -23.03 12.21 -5.81
C THR A 433 -23.51 11.90 -7.23
N GLU A 434 -24.56 12.58 -7.70
CA GLU A 434 -25.26 12.21 -8.95
C GLU A 434 -24.87 13.02 -10.19
N ALA A 435 -24.26 14.19 -10.01
CA ALA A 435 -23.65 14.92 -11.09
C ALA A 435 -22.16 14.81 -10.85
N GLY A 436 -21.50 13.85 -11.52
CA GLY A 436 -20.04 13.69 -11.49
C GLY A 436 -19.43 15.08 -11.40
N PRO A 437 -18.74 15.43 -10.31
CA PRO A 437 -18.55 16.83 -10.02
C PRO A 437 -17.87 17.47 -11.21
N ARG A 438 -18.36 18.65 -11.62
CA ARG A 438 -17.46 19.60 -12.27
C ARG A 438 -16.48 19.98 -11.18
N TRP A 439 -15.51 19.09 -10.93
CA TRP A 439 -14.44 19.35 -10.01
C TRP A 439 -13.81 20.65 -10.48
N PRO A 440 -13.48 21.58 -9.57
CA PRO A 440 -12.59 22.65 -9.95
C PRO A 440 -11.40 21.97 -10.61
N THR A 441 -11.16 22.27 -11.89
CA THR A 441 -10.11 21.64 -12.69
C THR A 441 -8.85 21.69 -11.84
N MET A 442 -8.41 20.54 -11.35
CA MET A 442 -7.16 20.47 -10.63
C MET A 442 -6.11 20.84 -11.65
N ASN A 443 -5.54 22.04 -11.50
CA ASN A 443 -4.28 22.38 -12.12
C ASN A 443 -3.26 21.43 -11.49
N TYR A 444 -3.13 20.23 -12.06
CA TYR A 444 -1.88 19.51 -12.00
C TYR A 444 -0.87 20.49 -12.58
N GLY A 445 -0.05 21.07 -11.70
CA GLY A 445 0.94 22.06 -12.10
C GLY A 445 1.86 21.43 -13.12
N HIS A 446 1.54 21.58 -14.41
CA HIS A 446 2.52 21.49 -15.46
C HIS A 446 3.47 22.64 -15.20
N SER A 447 4.57 22.35 -14.49
CA SER A 447 5.76 23.17 -14.55
C SER A 447 6.21 23.15 -16.01
N THR A 448 5.74 24.11 -16.80
CA THR A 448 6.41 24.51 -18.03
C THR A 448 7.78 25.03 -17.62
N LEU A 449 8.81 24.22 -17.87
CA LEU A 449 10.19 24.69 -17.97
C LEU A 449 10.38 25.52 -19.23
#